data_AF-A0A3D3CJ22-F1
#
_entry.id   AF-A0A3D3CJ22-F1
#
_cell.length_a   1.000
_cell.length_b   1.000
_cell.length_c   1.000
_cell.angle_alpha   90.00
_cell.angle_beta   90.00
_cell.angle_gamma   90.00
#
_symmetry.space_group_name_H-M   'P 1'
#
loop_
_entity.id
_entity.type
_entity.pdbx_description
1 polymer ?
#
loop_
_entity_poly.entity_id
_entity_poly.type
_entity_poly.pdbx_seq_one_letter_code
_entity_poly.pdbx_strand_id
1 'polypeptide(L)'
;MGGIGTRSFLSSSPFRGARPRHGRHDADYTPIPPTLYEVEYMKRHREVVHLKRSCGILLALSSLPDGTGSGDLGGPARAFVDFLARAGQSLWQVLPLTRTDGLLGNSPYSSPSAFAGDTLYLALDDLVEQGLLAPEDLTDAPSFLDGRTDYDAVRAYRDGKVRLAFGKFAPDGAYYDFLERQRYWLTDYTLFTALKERFGGLPWNLWPEELRRREEDALRAAAADLREEMDYLAFGQ
;
A
#
# COMPACT_ATOMS: atom_id res chain seq x y z
N MET A 1 19.55 -75.70 14.66
CA MET A 1 18.81 -74.68 15.43
C MET A 1 19.06 -73.36 14.71
N GLY A 2 18.20 -72.88 13.82
CA GLY A 2 16.76 -72.59 13.98
C GLY A 2 16.64 -71.13 14.43
N GLY A 3 15.96 -70.21 13.76
CA GLY A 3 15.16 -70.27 12.54
C GLY A 3 14.86 -68.85 12.08
N ILE A 4 14.52 -68.73 10.80
CA ILE A 4 14.05 -67.55 10.08
C ILE A 4 12.56 -67.33 10.38
N GLY A 5 12.11 -66.08 10.49
CA GLY A 5 10.70 -65.66 10.34
C GLY A 5 10.63 -64.14 10.26
N THR A 6 10.33 -63.46 9.15
CA THR A 6 9.09 -63.35 8.33
C THR A 6 7.82 -62.92 9.08
N ARG A 7 7.29 -61.74 8.69
CA ARG A 7 5.89 -61.31 8.52
C ARG A 7 5.94 -59.85 8.02
N SER A 8 5.66 -59.55 6.73
CA SER A 8 4.34 -59.35 6.06
C SER A 8 3.50 -58.27 6.78
N PHE A 9 2.95 -57.24 6.13
CA PHE A 9 1.97 -57.22 5.02
C PHE A 9 2.03 -55.86 4.27
N LEU A 10 2.03 -55.83 2.92
CA LEU A 10 0.91 -55.43 2.03
C LEU A 10 0.25 -54.08 2.41
N SER A 11 0.11 -53.06 1.55
CA SER A 11 -0.52 -53.12 0.23
C SER A 11 -0.26 -51.83 -0.56
N SER A 12 0.30 -52.02 -1.76
CA SER A 12 -0.13 -51.46 -3.05
C SER A 12 -0.96 -50.17 -3.05
N SER A 13 -0.35 -49.11 -3.57
CA SER A 13 -1.01 -48.02 -4.26
C SER A 13 -1.37 -48.46 -5.69
N PRO A 14 -2.61 -48.26 -6.14
CA PRO A 14 -2.83 -48.01 -7.56
C PRO A 14 -3.96 -46.99 -7.76
N PHE A 15 -3.64 -45.75 -8.10
CA PHE A 15 -4.62 -44.87 -8.75
C PHE A 15 -3.97 -44.12 -9.91
N ARG A 16 -3.89 -44.82 -11.05
CA ARG A 16 -4.08 -44.23 -12.37
C ARG A 16 -5.53 -44.51 -12.77
N GLY A 17 -6.27 -43.50 -13.20
CA GLY A 17 -7.49 -43.71 -13.98
C GLY A 17 -8.56 -42.63 -13.88
N ALA A 18 -8.71 -41.91 -14.98
CA ALA A 18 -9.93 -41.24 -15.48
C ALA A 18 -10.44 -39.96 -14.78
N ARG A 19 -10.40 -38.85 -15.53
CA ARG A 19 -11.30 -37.71 -15.33
C ARG A 19 -12.68 -38.05 -15.90
N PRO A 20 -13.77 -37.92 -15.14
CA PRO A 20 -15.11 -37.78 -15.70
C PRO A 20 -15.44 -36.29 -15.93
N ARG A 21 -16.26 -36.06 -16.95
CA ARG A 21 -16.75 -34.76 -17.43
C ARG A 21 -17.72 -34.11 -16.43
N HIS A 22 -17.91 -32.80 -16.61
CA HIS A 22 -18.86 -31.91 -15.93
C HIS A 22 -20.17 -32.59 -15.49
N GLY A 23 -20.42 -32.56 -14.18
CA GLY A 23 -21.74 -32.69 -13.57
C GLY A 23 -21.88 -31.63 -12.49
N ARG A 24 -22.95 -30.84 -12.52
CA ARG A 24 -23.29 -29.90 -11.44
C ARG A 24 -23.58 -30.73 -10.18
N HIS A 25 -22.77 -30.54 -9.14
CA HIS A 25 -23.11 -30.96 -7.79
C HIS A 25 -23.42 -29.70 -7.00
N ASP A 26 -24.71 -29.45 -6.78
CA ASP A 26 -25.17 -28.66 -5.64
C ASP A 26 -24.78 -29.47 -4.39
N ALA A 27 -23.60 -29.20 -3.85
CA ALA A 27 -23.20 -29.73 -2.56
C ALA A 27 -23.92 -28.88 -1.50
N ASP A 28 -24.85 -29.50 -0.78
CA ASP A 28 -25.46 -28.94 0.42
C ASP A 28 -24.36 -28.51 1.40
N TYR A 29 -24.07 -27.20 1.39
CA TYR A 29 -23.19 -26.59 2.37
C TYR A 29 -23.95 -26.51 3.69
N THR A 30 -23.66 -27.41 4.62
CA THR A 30 -24.10 -27.29 6.01
C THR A 30 -23.06 -26.48 6.77
N PRO A 31 -23.36 -25.25 7.23
CA PRO A 31 -22.40 -24.46 7.99
C PRO A 31 -22.03 -25.21 9.28
N ILE A 32 -20.74 -25.34 9.56
CA ILE A 32 -20.28 -25.85 10.85
C ILE A 32 -20.58 -24.75 11.87
N PRO A 33 -21.37 -25.02 12.93
CA PRO A 33 -21.63 -24.02 13.95
C PRO A 33 -20.34 -23.67 14.69
N PRO A 34 -20.13 -22.38 15.02
CA PRO A 34 -18.93 -21.96 15.74
C PRO A 34 -18.86 -22.66 17.09
N THR A 35 -17.65 -22.99 17.51
CA THR A 35 -17.36 -23.51 18.84
C THR A 35 -17.71 -22.46 19.91
N LEU A 36 -17.95 -22.90 21.14
CA LEU A 36 -18.14 -21.99 22.28
C LEU A 36 -16.95 -21.04 22.45
N TYR A 37 -15.74 -21.49 22.12
CA TYR A 37 -14.53 -20.65 22.13
C TYR A 37 -14.62 -19.52 21.09
N GLU A 38 -15.00 -19.84 19.85
CA GLU A 38 -15.16 -18.82 18.79
C GLU A 38 -16.27 -17.83 19.14
N VAL A 39 -17.40 -18.29 19.68
CA VAL A 39 -18.48 -17.40 20.13
C VAL A 39 -17.99 -16.48 21.26
N GLU A 40 -17.26 -17.01 22.23
CA GLU A 40 -16.77 -16.22 23.37
C GLU A 40 -15.63 -15.26 22.96
N TYR A 41 -14.76 -15.69 22.04
CA TYR A 41 -13.73 -14.86 21.40
C TYR A 41 -14.36 -13.69 20.64
N MET A 42 -15.38 -13.96 19.81
CA MET A 42 -16.12 -12.94 19.06
C MET A 42 -16.94 -12.01 19.95
N LYS A 43 -17.36 -12.44 21.14
CA LYS A 43 -18.00 -11.56 22.13
C LYS A 43 -16.97 -10.66 22.81
N ARG A 44 -15.82 -11.21 23.19
CA ARG A 44 -14.77 -10.51 23.94
C ARG A 44 -14.01 -9.48 23.08
N HIS A 45 -13.94 -9.69 21.77
CA HIS A 45 -13.25 -8.80 20.82
C HIS A 45 -14.23 -8.06 19.89
N ARG A 46 -15.51 -7.96 20.27
CA ARG A 46 -16.46 -7.14 19.52
C ARG A 46 -16.28 -5.68 19.91
N GLU A 47 -15.43 -4.96 19.19
CA GLU A 47 -15.51 -3.51 19.19
C GLU A 47 -16.78 -3.09 18.44
N VAL A 48 -17.88 -2.96 19.18
CA VAL A 48 -19.12 -2.40 18.63
C VAL A 48 -18.97 -0.89 18.62
N VAL A 49 -18.53 -0.34 17.49
CA VAL A 49 -18.54 1.11 17.26
C VAL A 49 -19.98 1.60 17.30
N HIS A 50 -20.35 2.29 18.38
CA HIS A 50 -21.66 2.91 18.52
C HIS A 50 -21.68 4.22 17.72
N LEU A 51 -21.93 4.11 16.42
CA LEU A 51 -22.18 5.28 15.60
C LEU A 51 -23.58 5.81 15.93
N LYS A 52 -23.67 7.11 16.28
CA LYS A 52 -24.94 7.84 16.14
C LYS A 52 -25.41 7.69 14.69
N ARG A 53 -26.73 7.73 14.44
CA ARG A 53 -27.28 7.69 13.07
C ARG A 53 -26.50 8.66 12.18
N SER A 54 -25.86 8.10 11.15
CA SER A 54 -24.90 8.79 10.29
C SER A 54 -25.16 8.44 8.84
N CYS A 55 -24.82 9.35 7.94
CA CYS A 55 -24.76 9.13 6.50
C CYS A 55 -23.45 9.71 5.97
N GLY A 56 -23.03 9.22 4.80
CA GLY A 56 -21.78 9.64 4.21
C GLY A 56 -21.66 9.25 2.76
N ILE A 57 -20.55 9.67 2.17
CA ILE A 57 -20.20 9.41 0.78
C ILE A 57 -18.95 8.55 0.71
N LEU A 58 -19.00 7.52 -0.13
CA LEU A 58 -17.80 6.81 -0.60
C LEU A 58 -17.25 7.53 -1.82
N LEU A 59 -16.05 8.08 -1.71
CA LEU A 59 -15.33 8.70 -2.80
C LEU A 59 -13.82 8.49 -2.60
N ALA A 60 -13.13 7.89 -3.57
CA ALA A 60 -11.67 7.79 -3.54
C ALA A 60 -11.03 9.17 -3.70
N LEU A 61 -9.91 9.44 -3.02
CA LEU A 61 -9.19 10.71 -3.16
C LEU A 61 -8.80 10.98 -4.62
N SER A 62 -8.29 9.98 -5.33
CA SER A 62 -7.91 10.10 -6.74
C SER A 62 -9.06 10.50 -7.67
N SER A 63 -10.31 10.37 -7.23
CA SER A 63 -11.50 10.78 -7.99
C SER A 63 -11.89 12.24 -7.79
N LEU A 64 -11.23 12.99 -6.91
CA LEU A 64 -11.49 14.42 -6.74
C LEU A 64 -10.98 15.20 -7.96
N PRO A 65 -11.72 16.22 -8.42
CA PRO A 65 -11.30 17.07 -9.53
C PRO A 65 -10.27 18.10 -9.03
N ASP A 66 -9.00 17.89 -9.35
CA ASP A 66 -7.90 18.75 -8.89
C ASP A 66 -7.18 19.51 -10.00
N GLY A 67 -7.41 19.13 -11.26
CA GLY A 67 -6.72 19.73 -12.42
C GLY A 67 -5.28 19.25 -12.61
N THR A 68 -4.78 18.33 -11.79
CA THR A 68 -3.41 17.76 -11.90
C THR A 68 -3.40 16.25 -12.21
N GLY A 69 -4.54 15.74 -12.67
CA GLY A 69 -4.70 14.39 -13.23
C GLY A 69 -5.08 13.30 -12.23
N SER A 70 -5.00 13.57 -10.92
CA SER A 70 -5.50 12.71 -9.84
C SER A 70 -5.73 13.55 -8.60
N GLY A 71 -6.89 13.44 -7.98
CA GLY A 71 -7.15 14.13 -6.73
C GLY A 71 -6.16 13.82 -5.61
N ASP A 72 -5.93 14.81 -4.75
CA ASP A 72 -5.00 14.81 -3.63
C ASP A 72 -5.62 15.36 -2.34
N LEU A 73 -4.81 15.61 -1.32
CA LEU A 73 -5.24 16.16 -0.03
C LEU A 73 -5.33 17.70 0.00
N GLY A 74 -5.30 18.35 -1.16
CA GLY A 74 -5.27 19.79 -1.33
C GLY A 74 -6.64 20.47 -1.25
N GLY A 75 -6.75 21.61 -1.93
CA GLY A 75 -7.96 22.43 -2.00
C GLY A 75 -9.25 21.65 -2.33
N PRO A 76 -9.27 20.78 -3.36
CA PRO A 76 -10.44 19.97 -3.70
C PRO A 76 -10.91 19.04 -2.58
N ALA A 77 -10.00 18.40 -1.84
CA ALA A 77 -10.36 17.55 -0.70
C ALA A 77 -10.97 18.38 0.44
N ARG A 78 -10.36 19.54 0.75
CA ARG A 78 -10.88 20.48 1.75
C ARG A 78 -12.28 20.99 1.37
N ALA A 79 -12.47 21.38 0.10
CA ALA A 79 -13.76 21.80 -0.42
C ALA A 79 -14.81 20.67 -0.40
N PHE A 80 -14.39 19.42 -0.61
CA PHE A 80 -15.27 18.25 -0.50
C PHE A 80 -15.71 17.99 0.95
N VAL A 81 -14.82 18.15 1.93
CA VAL A 81 -15.17 18.10 3.36
C VAL A 81 -16.19 19.20 3.71
N ASP A 82 -15.99 20.42 3.23
CA ASP A 82 -16.96 21.50 3.42
C ASP A 82 -18.31 21.20 2.78
N PHE A 83 -18.31 20.56 1.61
CA PHE A 83 -19.53 20.09 0.96
C PHE A 83 -20.24 19.03 1.81
N LEU A 84 -19.52 18.02 2.31
CA LEU A 84 -20.10 17.00 3.19
C LEU A 84 -20.75 17.62 4.42
N ALA A 85 -20.06 18.56 5.07
CA ALA A 85 -20.58 19.27 6.24
C ALA A 85 -21.87 20.05 5.91
N ARG A 86 -21.88 20.83 4.82
CA ARG A 86 -23.09 21.57 4.38
C ARG A 86 -24.25 20.64 4.00
N ALA A 87 -23.95 19.47 3.45
CA ALA A 87 -24.93 18.46 3.07
C ALA A 87 -25.40 17.57 4.25
N GLY A 88 -24.95 17.85 5.47
CA GLY A 88 -25.29 17.09 6.67
C GLY A 88 -24.72 15.67 6.69
N GLN A 89 -23.72 15.38 5.85
CA GLN A 89 -23.00 14.12 5.86
C GLN A 89 -21.99 14.12 7.02
N SER A 90 -21.90 13.00 7.72
CA SER A 90 -20.99 12.85 8.87
C SER A 90 -19.83 11.88 8.60
N LEU A 91 -19.81 11.23 7.44
CA LEU A 91 -18.79 10.25 7.06
C LEU A 91 -18.28 10.49 5.63
N TRP A 92 -16.96 10.35 5.46
CA TRP A 92 -16.31 10.16 4.17
C TRP A 92 -15.59 8.82 4.20
N GLN A 93 -16.02 7.89 3.36
CA GLN A 93 -15.31 6.64 3.15
C GLN A 93 -14.35 6.81 1.96
N VAL A 94 -13.09 6.48 2.17
CA VAL A 94 -12.05 6.45 1.13
C VAL A 94 -11.60 5.00 0.86
N LEU A 95 -10.90 4.81 -0.25
CA LEU A 95 -10.13 3.59 -0.51
C LEU A 95 -8.79 3.64 0.26
N PRO A 96 -8.03 2.53 0.37
CA PRO A 96 -6.71 2.58 0.97
C PRO A 96 -5.84 3.68 0.33
N LEU A 97 -5.17 4.45 1.18
CA LEU A 97 -4.30 5.56 0.77
C LEU A 97 -2.84 5.13 0.58
N THR A 98 -2.62 3.83 0.57
CA THR A 98 -1.29 3.25 0.48
C THR A 98 -0.76 3.34 -0.94
N ARG A 99 0.58 3.35 -1.06
CA ARG A 99 1.27 3.38 -2.36
C ARG A 99 0.72 2.31 -3.31
N THR A 100 0.36 2.67 -4.53
CA THR A 100 -0.04 1.68 -5.54
C THR A 100 1.11 1.31 -6.48
N ASP A 101 1.01 0.14 -7.10
CA ASP A 101 2.01 -0.39 -8.02
C ASP A 101 1.46 -0.43 -9.45
N GLY A 102 2.15 0.20 -10.40
CA GLY A 102 1.76 0.25 -11.81
C GLY A 102 1.68 -1.13 -12.46
N LEU A 103 2.58 -2.06 -12.08
CA LEU A 103 2.56 -3.44 -12.58
C LEU A 103 1.31 -4.22 -12.11
N LEU A 104 0.68 -3.76 -11.03
CA LEU A 104 -0.55 -4.33 -10.46
C LEU A 104 -1.78 -3.46 -10.78
N GLY A 105 -1.68 -2.61 -11.80
CA GLY A 105 -2.79 -1.80 -12.31
C GLY A 105 -3.19 -0.65 -11.39
N ASN A 106 -2.29 -0.18 -10.53
CA ASN A 106 -2.53 0.91 -9.57
C ASN A 106 -3.69 0.64 -8.61
N SER A 107 -3.96 -0.63 -8.30
CA SER A 107 -4.99 -1.03 -7.34
C SER A 107 -4.61 -0.60 -5.91
N PRO A 108 -5.49 0.11 -5.16
CA PRO A 108 -5.25 0.48 -3.77
C PRO A 108 -5.24 -0.74 -2.82
N TYR A 109 -5.63 -1.91 -3.32
CA TYR A 109 -5.57 -3.18 -2.57
C TYR A 109 -4.33 -4.01 -2.90
N SER A 110 -3.41 -3.47 -3.69
CA SER A 110 -2.20 -4.16 -4.16
C SER A 110 -0.95 -3.31 -3.91
N SER A 111 -0.82 -2.82 -2.67
CA SER A 111 0.28 -1.99 -2.24
C SER A 111 1.53 -2.81 -1.86
N PRO A 112 2.75 -2.30 -2.11
CA PRO A 112 3.98 -2.85 -1.57
C PRO A 112 4.17 -2.60 -0.06
N SER A 113 3.33 -1.75 0.56
CA SER A 113 3.38 -1.44 1.99
C SER A 113 1.99 -1.30 2.60
N ALA A 114 1.78 -1.90 3.78
CA ALA A 114 0.54 -1.72 4.55
C ALA A 114 0.49 -0.39 5.33
N PHE A 115 1.63 0.32 5.42
CA PHE A 115 1.79 1.51 6.27
C PHE A 115 1.99 2.79 5.46
N ALA A 116 2.80 2.72 4.39
CA ALA A 116 3.24 3.90 3.65
C ALA A 116 2.07 4.54 2.88
N GLY A 117 1.93 5.85 3.01
CA GLY A 117 1.02 6.65 2.20
C GLY A 117 1.55 6.82 0.77
N ASP A 118 0.65 6.98 -0.19
CA ASP A 118 1.01 7.30 -1.57
C ASP A 118 1.30 8.79 -1.73
N THR A 119 2.51 9.12 -2.22
CA THR A 119 2.90 10.51 -2.54
C THR A 119 2.04 11.10 -3.66
N LEU A 120 1.30 10.27 -4.40
CA LEU A 120 0.25 10.70 -5.32
C LEU A 120 -0.74 11.68 -4.67
N TYR A 121 -0.99 11.54 -3.37
CA TYR A 121 -1.98 12.36 -2.64
C TYR A 121 -1.39 13.58 -1.93
N LEU A 122 -0.09 13.87 -2.10
CA LEU A 122 0.50 15.12 -1.58
C LEU A 122 -0.05 16.32 -2.34
N ALA A 123 -0.54 17.33 -1.63
CA ALA A 123 -1.00 18.56 -2.23
C ALA A 123 0.19 19.41 -2.67
N LEU A 124 0.39 19.59 -3.98
CA LEU A 124 1.51 20.39 -4.50
C LEU A 124 1.37 21.87 -4.13
N ASP A 125 0.13 22.38 -4.05
CA ASP A 125 -0.14 23.75 -3.59
C ASP A 125 0.31 23.96 -2.14
N ASP A 126 0.13 22.96 -1.26
CA ASP A 126 0.59 23.04 0.13
C ASP A 126 2.12 23.09 0.21
N LEU A 127 2.84 22.48 -0.76
CA LEU A 127 4.30 22.60 -0.87
C LEU A 127 4.73 24.00 -1.35
N VAL A 128 3.91 24.66 -2.18
CA VAL A 128 4.12 26.07 -2.55
C VAL A 128 3.90 26.99 -1.36
N GLU A 129 2.83 26.78 -0.59
CA GLU A 129 2.56 27.56 0.64
C GLU A 129 3.69 27.42 1.68
N GLN A 130 4.33 26.26 1.74
CA GLN A 130 5.49 25.99 2.59
C GLN A 130 6.82 26.53 2.04
N GLY A 131 6.83 27.09 0.82
CA GLY A 131 8.04 27.60 0.16
C GLY A 131 8.99 26.50 -0.33
N LEU A 132 8.55 25.23 -0.33
CA LEU A 132 9.30 24.10 -0.87
C LEU A 132 9.18 24.03 -2.41
N LEU A 133 8.13 24.60 -2.97
CA LEU A 133 7.96 24.84 -4.40
C LEU A 133 7.68 26.32 -4.66
N ALA A 134 8.06 26.80 -5.82
CA ALA A 134 7.60 28.08 -6.35
C ALA A 134 6.35 27.85 -7.23
N PRO A 135 5.42 28.82 -7.37
CA PRO A 135 4.29 28.69 -8.28
C PRO A 135 4.71 28.36 -9.72
N GLU A 136 5.87 28.88 -10.16
CA GLU A 136 6.44 28.63 -11.49
C GLU A 136 6.85 27.17 -11.68
N ASP A 137 7.19 26.46 -10.59
CA ASP A 137 7.56 25.05 -10.61
C ASP A 137 6.37 24.15 -11.01
N LEU A 138 5.13 24.66 -11.04
CA LEU A 138 3.91 23.92 -11.40
C LEU A 138 3.38 24.26 -12.80
N THR A 139 4.04 25.15 -13.54
CA THR A 139 3.56 25.66 -14.85
C THR A 139 3.79 24.70 -16.01
N ASP A 140 4.61 23.68 -15.81
CA ASP A 140 4.97 22.64 -16.78
C ASP A 140 4.10 21.37 -16.66
N ALA A 141 2.97 21.45 -15.94
CA ALA A 141 2.01 20.36 -15.85
C ALA A 141 1.57 19.89 -17.26
N PRO A 142 1.67 18.58 -17.57
CA PRO A 142 1.19 18.07 -18.84
C PRO A 142 -0.34 18.16 -18.92
N SER A 143 -0.88 18.08 -20.14
CA SER A 143 -2.32 17.91 -20.31
C SER A 143 -2.72 16.51 -19.84
N PHE A 144 -3.44 16.43 -18.73
CA PHE A 144 -4.00 15.18 -18.24
C PHE A 144 -5.28 14.79 -18.96
N LEU A 145 -5.64 13.50 -18.89
CA LEU A 145 -6.88 12.99 -19.48
C LEU A 145 -8.09 13.48 -18.69
N ASP A 146 -9.16 13.83 -19.40
CA ASP A 146 -10.43 14.18 -18.76
C ASP A 146 -11.16 12.91 -18.27
N GLY A 147 -11.70 12.96 -17.06
CA GLY A 147 -12.49 11.89 -16.44
C GLY A 147 -11.77 10.59 -16.09
N ARG A 148 -10.45 10.46 -16.33
CA ARG A 148 -9.64 9.28 -15.97
C ARG A 148 -8.23 9.66 -15.56
N THR A 149 -7.70 8.98 -14.55
CA THR A 149 -6.30 9.15 -14.12
C THR A 149 -5.35 8.32 -14.99
N ASP A 150 -4.44 8.99 -15.67
CA ASP A 150 -3.22 8.38 -16.22
C ASP A 150 -2.16 8.33 -15.11
N TYR A 151 -2.11 7.21 -14.38
CA TYR A 151 -1.24 7.08 -13.22
C TYR A 151 0.24 7.24 -13.56
N ASP A 152 0.70 6.78 -14.72
CA ASP A 152 2.12 6.85 -15.07
C ASP A 152 2.53 8.31 -15.34
N ALA A 153 1.73 9.04 -16.12
CA ALA A 153 1.97 10.46 -16.38
C ALA A 153 1.89 11.30 -15.10
N VAL A 154 0.88 11.06 -14.26
CA VAL A 154 0.69 11.79 -13.01
C VAL A 154 1.81 11.50 -12.02
N ARG A 155 2.23 10.23 -11.87
CA ARG A 155 3.34 9.85 -10.99
C ARG A 155 4.65 10.45 -11.45
N ALA A 156 4.96 10.42 -12.75
CA ALA A 156 6.17 11.01 -13.28
C ALA A 156 6.23 12.53 -13.02
N TYR A 157 5.12 13.24 -13.25
CA TYR A 157 5.02 14.66 -12.95
C TYR A 157 5.19 14.94 -11.45
N ARG A 158 4.40 14.28 -10.60
CA ARG A 158 4.39 14.50 -9.15
C ARG A 158 5.72 14.10 -8.49
N ASP A 159 6.35 12.98 -8.87
CA ASP A 159 7.67 12.58 -8.34
C ASP A 159 8.72 13.66 -8.63
N GLY A 160 8.71 14.23 -9.85
CA GLY A 160 9.59 15.34 -10.20
C GLY A 160 9.38 16.56 -9.29
N LYS A 161 8.14 16.90 -8.95
CA LYS A 161 7.83 18.03 -8.03
C LYS A 161 8.22 17.72 -6.59
N VAL A 162 7.94 16.53 -6.09
CA VAL A 162 8.31 16.12 -4.73
C VAL A 162 9.83 16.05 -4.59
N ARG A 163 10.58 15.60 -5.61
CA ARG A 163 12.05 15.67 -5.62
C ARG A 163 12.59 17.10 -5.60
N LEU A 164 11.97 18.01 -6.35
CA LEU A 164 12.34 19.42 -6.31
C LEU A 164 12.10 20.03 -4.91
N ALA A 165 10.97 19.70 -4.29
CA ALA A 165 10.65 20.09 -2.91
C ALA A 165 11.67 19.53 -1.92
N PHE A 166 12.04 18.25 -2.04
CA PHE A 166 13.06 17.61 -1.22
C PHE A 166 14.41 18.34 -1.30
N GLY A 167 14.82 18.80 -2.49
CA GLY A 167 16.06 19.55 -2.67
C GLY A 167 16.10 20.90 -1.94
N LYS A 168 14.94 21.47 -1.58
CA LYS A 168 14.82 22.70 -0.78
C LYS A 168 14.44 22.42 0.68
N PHE A 169 14.13 21.17 1.02
CA PHE A 169 13.66 20.79 2.34
C PHE A 169 14.79 20.90 3.36
N ALA A 170 14.51 21.60 4.46
CA ALA A 170 15.39 21.69 5.61
C ALA A 170 14.74 20.94 6.78
N PRO A 171 15.23 19.74 7.15
CA PRO A 171 14.74 18.99 8.29
C PRO A 171 14.73 19.81 9.59
N ASP A 172 13.65 19.69 10.34
CA ASP A 172 13.49 20.32 11.65
C ASP A 172 13.22 19.27 12.75
N GLY A 173 13.01 19.73 13.99
CA GLY A 173 12.74 18.84 15.12
C GLY A 173 11.49 17.97 14.92
N ALA A 174 10.43 18.51 14.30
CA ALA A 174 9.19 17.77 14.08
C ALA A 174 9.39 16.64 13.06
N TYR A 175 10.21 16.87 12.03
CA TYR A 175 10.59 15.82 11.10
C TYR A 175 11.40 14.70 11.78
N TYR A 176 12.40 15.03 12.62
CA TYR A 176 13.15 14.01 13.34
C TYR A 176 12.27 13.21 14.33
N ASP A 177 11.33 13.87 15.00
CA ASP A 177 10.33 13.22 15.85
C ASP A 177 9.43 12.26 15.04
N PHE A 178 9.05 12.65 13.82
CA PHE A 178 8.33 11.77 12.91
C PHE A 178 9.16 10.54 12.55
N LEU A 179 10.42 10.73 12.14
CA LEU A 179 11.31 9.61 11.78
C LEU A 179 11.46 8.62 12.94
N GLU A 180 11.66 9.08 14.17
CA GLU A 180 11.79 8.18 15.32
C GLU A 180 10.46 7.45 15.63
N ARG A 181 9.34 8.16 15.59
CA ARG A 181 8.01 7.56 15.83
C ARG A 181 7.64 6.51 14.79
N GLN A 182 8.06 6.70 13.54
CA GLN A 182 7.74 5.81 12.42
C GLN A 182 8.85 4.81 12.09
N ARG A 183 9.97 4.83 12.83
CA ARG A 183 11.17 4.03 12.57
C ARG A 183 10.89 2.53 12.36
N TYR A 184 9.88 2.00 13.05
CA TYR A 184 9.52 0.58 13.03
C TYR A 184 9.04 0.06 11.67
N TRP A 185 8.58 0.93 10.76
CA TRP A 185 8.21 0.56 9.39
C TRP A 185 8.92 1.39 8.33
N LEU A 186 9.22 2.66 8.63
CA LEU A 186 9.74 3.62 7.65
C LEU A 186 11.14 3.22 7.13
N THR A 187 12.01 2.77 8.03
CA THR A 187 13.38 2.34 7.67
C THR A 187 13.37 1.18 6.68
N ASP A 188 12.55 0.16 6.95
CA ASP A 188 12.42 -1.01 6.08
C ASP A 188 11.72 -0.65 4.77
N TYR A 189 10.69 0.20 4.82
CA TYR A 189 9.95 0.65 3.63
C TYR A 189 10.84 1.41 2.65
N THR A 190 11.61 2.38 3.15
CA THR A 190 12.49 3.22 2.32
C THR A 190 13.59 2.38 1.69
N LEU A 191 14.26 1.51 2.46
CA LEU A 191 15.27 0.59 1.93
C LEU A 191 14.68 -0.39 0.90
N PHE A 192 13.54 -1.02 1.21
CA PHE A 192 12.86 -1.93 0.28
C PHE A 192 12.52 -1.24 -1.04
N THR A 193 11.96 -0.04 -0.96
CA THR A 193 11.54 0.71 -2.15
C THR A 193 12.73 1.15 -2.99
N ALA A 194 13.79 1.65 -2.36
CA ALA A 194 15.03 2.01 -3.04
C ALA A 194 15.72 0.80 -3.70
N LEU A 195 15.70 -0.36 -3.04
CA LEU A 195 16.18 -1.62 -3.62
C LEU A 195 15.30 -2.09 -4.79
N LYS A 196 13.98 -1.98 -4.67
CA LYS A 196 13.06 -2.33 -5.75
C LYS A 196 13.34 -1.51 -7.01
N GLU A 197 13.58 -0.21 -6.86
CA GLU A 197 13.96 0.66 -7.98
C GLU A 197 15.32 0.27 -8.56
N ARG A 198 16.33 0.06 -7.72
CA ARG A 198 17.67 -0.40 -8.14
C ARG A 198 17.62 -1.68 -8.97
N PHE A 199 16.71 -2.59 -8.66
CA PHE A 199 16.52 -3.84 -9.39
C PHE A 199 15.45 -3.75 -10.49
N GLY A 200 15.09 -2.55 -10.95
CA GLY A 200 14.19 -2.35 -12.09
C GLY A 200 12.77 -2.85 -11.83
N GLY A 201 12.29 -2.76 -10.59
CA GLY A 201 10.95 -3.18 -10.19
C GLY A 201 10.80 -4.66 -9.87
N LEU A 202 11.88 -5.45 -9.94
CA LEU A 202 11.82 -6.89 -9.64
C LEU A 202 11.30 -7.16 -8.22
N PRO A 203 10.48 -8.22 -8.03
CA PRO A 203 10.02 -8.61 -6.71
C PRO A 203 11.19 -9.13 -5.85
N TRP A 204 11.10 -8.92 -4.54
CA TRP A 204 12.18 -9.16 -3.59
C TRP A 204 12.72 -10.59 -3.58
N ASN A 205 11.90 -11.56 -3.95
CA ASN A 205 12.28 -12.97 -4.01
C ASN A 205 13.26 -13.28 -5.17
N LEU A 206 13.49 -12.34 -6.08
CA LEU A 206 14.45 -12.43 -7.18
C LEU A 206 15.71 -11.58 -6.96
N TRP A 207 15.84 -10.90 -5.82
CA TRP A 207 17.03 -10.12 -5.47
C TRP A 207 18.21 -11.03 -5.05
N PRO A 208 19.46 -10.50 -5.01
CA PRO A 208 20.61 -11.21 -4.47
C PRO A 208 20.32 -11.86 -3.11
N GLU A 209 20.89 -13.03 -2.87
CA GLU A 209 20.50 -13.88 -1.74
C GLU A 209 20.63 -13.17 -0.39
N GLU A 210 21.74 -12.48 -0.17
CA GLU A 210 22.01 -11.72 1.06
C GLU A 210 20.98 -10.62 1.33
N LEU A 211 20.46 -9.93 0.31
CA LEU A 211 19.40 -8.93 0.48
C LEU A 211 18.04 -9.59 0.69
N ARG A 212 17.73 -10.65 -0.07
CA ARG A 212 16.49 -11.43 0.04
C ARG A 212 16.35 -12.07 1.42
N ARG A 213 17.46 -12.55 2.00
CA ARG A 213 17.54 -13.14 3.33
C ARG A 213 17.69 -12.11 4.45
N ARG A 214 17.83 -10.82 4.10
CA ARG A 214 18.00 -9.72 5.05
C ARG A 214 19.24 -9.87 5.92
N GLU A 215 20.34 -10.35 5.35
CA GLU A 215 21.62 -10.43 6.03
C GLU A 215 22.06 -9.02 6.45
N GLU A 216 22.37 -8.82 7.74
CA GLU A 216 22.52 -7.48 8.30
C GLU A 216 23.58 -6.63 7.61
N ASP A 217 24.74 -7.22 7.29
CA ASP A 217 25.83 -6.52 6.62
C ASP A 217 25.45 -6.05 5.22
N ALA A 218 24.70 -6.87 4.47
CA ALA A 218 24.24 -6.51 3.14
C ALA A 218 23.18 -5.40 3.19
N LEU A 219 22.27 -5.45 4.16
CA LEU A 219 21.30 -4.37 4.37
C LEU A 219 21.98 -3.06 4.80
N ARG A 220 22.95 -3.12 5.71
CA ARG A 220 23.73 -1.94 6.13
C ARG A 220 24.50 -1.32 4.96
N ALA A 221 25.15 -2.14 4.15
CA ALA A 221 25.87 -1.69 2.96
C ALA A 221 24.91 -1.06 1.94
N ALA A 222 23.78 -1.71 1.65
CA ALA A 222 22.77 -1.18 0.75
C ALA A 222 22.16 0.13 1.25
N ALA A 223 21.84 0.23 2.55
CA ALA A 223 21.28 1.44 3.14
C ALA A 223 22.28 2.62 3.13
N ALA A 224 23.58 2.34 3.31
CA ALA A 224 24.61 3.36 3.19
C ALA A 224 24.73 3.87 1.75
N ASP A 225 24.67 2.96 0.77
CA ASP A 225 24.77 3.24 -0.66
C ASP A 225 23.50 3.90 -1.24
N LEU A 226 22.33 3.65 -0.65
CA LEU A 226 21.03 4.21 -1.06
C LEU A 226 20.55 5.37 -0.17
N ARG A 227 21.42 5.95 0.66
CA ARG A 227 21.02 6.92 1.68
C ARG A 227 20.19 8.07 1.14
N GLU A 228 20.64 8.72 0.06
CA GLU A 228 19.94 9.88 -0.52
C GLU A 228 18.52 9.51 -1.00
N GLU A 229 18.37 8.35 -1.65
CA GLU A 229 17.06 7.88 -2.10
C GLU A 229 16.17 7.48 -0.91
N MET A 230 16.74 6.87 0.13
CA MET A 230 16.00 6.57 1.35
C MET A 230 15.53 7.84 2.06
N ASP A 231 16.36 8.88 2.11
CA ASP A 231 16.02 10.17 2.72
C ASP A 231 14.90 10.87 1.91
N TYR A 232 14.95 10.82 0.57
CA TYR A 232 13.87 11.28 -0.30
C TYR A 232 12.56 10.53 -0.04
N LEU A 233 12.61 9.20 0.02
CA LEU A 233 11.44 8.37 0.27
C LEU A 233 10.86 8.60 1.67
N ALA A 234 11.69 8.92 2.65
CA ALA A 234 11.25 9.28 4.01
C ALA A 234 10.59 10.67 4.05
N PHE A 235 11.11 11.64 3.30
CA PHE A 235 10.51 12.98 3.16
C PHE A 235 9.09 12.92 2.58
N GLY A 236 8.84 12.00 1.64
CA GLY A 236 7.52 11.82 1.04
C GLY A 236 6.47 11.13 1.95
N GLN A 237 6.80 10.79 3.20
CA GLN A 237 5.89 10.14 4.15
C GLN A 237 5.53 11.07 5.30
#